data_AF-A0A8J6CT36-F1
#
_entry.id   AF-A0A8J6CT36-F1
#
_cell.length_a   1.000
_cell.length_b   1.000
_cell.length_c   1.000
_cell.angle_alpha   90.00
_cell.angle_beta   90.00
_cell.angle_gamma   90.00
#
_symmetry.space_group_name_H-M   'P 1'
#
loop_
_entity.id
_entity.type
_entity.pdbx_description
1 polymer ?
#
loop_
_entity_poly.entity_id
_entity_poly.type
_entity_poly.pdbx_seq_one_letter_code
_entity_poly.pdbx_strand_id
1 'polypeptide(L)'
;MGRTARVLSEFCIIVNNAGVLIVYLIIMGDVMSSSVRHIGVFDQWLGHGFWDHRKLLVLVVMVVFLAPLCVLDRIDSLSMTSAASVALVVVFVVVCFAVAFIKLIEGKIEAPRMSPDFGSKMEILDLLVVIPIMTNAYICHFNVQPIYNELEGRSPQKMNQVGRIKTALCVVVYASTAISRYLLFGKDTEGDVLTNFDRNLGIRFSTALNYIVWVGYILHLVLVFPVIHFSLRQTVDNLVFEGSAPLTESKKKVFGINSNIVSAYIYWIYYDPKYMDSFQIY
;
A
#
# COMPACT_ATOMS: atom_id res chain seq x y z
N MET A 1 18.71 -24.35 3.89
CA MET A 1 19.19 -23.14 4.61
C MET A 1 19.59 -23.54 6.01
N GLY A 2 20.67 -22.97 6.57
CA GLY A 2 21.01 -23.16 7.98
C GLY A 2 19.98 -22.52 8.91
N ARG A 3 19.83 -23.04 10.13
CA ARG A 3 18.83 -22.58 11.12
C ARG A 3 18.94 -21.08 11.40
N THR A 4 20.16 -20.56 11.49
CA THR A 4 20.45 -19.12 11.69
C THR A 4 19.96 -18.25 10.55
N ALA A 5 20.21 -18.65 9.29
CA ALA A 5 19.76 -17.92 8.12
C ALA A 5 18.22 -17.87 8.00
N ARG A 6 17.55 -18.96 8.39
CA ARG A 6 16.09 -19.01 8.43
C ARG A 6 15.51 -18.03 9.46
N VAL A 7 16.02 -18.07 10.69
CA VAL A 7 15.58 -17.17 11.78
C VAL A 7 15.80 -15.70 11.40
N LEU A 8 16.96 -15.37 10.83
CA LEU A 8 17.25 -14.00 10.39
C LEU A 8 16.28 -13.55 9.29
N SER A 9 16.01 -14.41 8.30
CA SER A 9 15.05 -14.14 7.23
C SER A 9 13.63 -13.90 7.78
N GLU A 10 13.15 -14.78 8.66
CA GLU A 10 11.82 -14.66 9.28
C GLU A 10 11.71 -13.36 10.11
N PHE A 11 12.75 -13.00 10.86
CA PHE A 11 12.79 -11.74 11.61
C PHE A 11 12.73 -10.50 10.68
N CYS A 12 13.52 -10.48 9.60
CA CYS A 12 13.49 -9.39 8.63
C CYS A 12 12.12 -9.25 7.97
N ILE A 13 11.45 -10.38 7.65
CA ILE A 13 10.10 -10.38 7.08
C ILE A 13 9.09 -9.79 8.08
N ILE A 14 9.19 -10.15 9.36
CA ILE A 14 8.32 -9.60 10.43
C ILE A 14 8.48 -8.08 10.51
N VAL A 15 9.71 -7.59 10.57
CA VAL A 15 10.00 -6.14 10.65
C VAL A 15 9.48 -5.42 9.41
N ASN A 16 9.73 -5.96 8.22
CA ASN A 16 9.27 -5.38 6.95
C ASN A 16 7.74 -5.30 6.89
N ASN A 17 7.04 -6.41 7.14
CA ASN A 17 5.59 -6.46 7.04
C ASN A 17 4.92 -5.59 8.11
N ALA A 18 5.46 -5.55 9.33
CA ALA A 18 4.97 -4.65 10.37
C ALA A 18 5.17 -3.17 9.96
N GLY A 19 6.33 -2.82 9.41
CA GLY A 19 6.60 -1.48 8.90
C GLY A 19 5.65 -1.05 7.78
N VAL A 20 5.40 -1.93 6.80
CA VAL A 20 4.45 -1.65 5.70
C VAL A 20 3.02 -1.44 6.24
N LEU A 21 2.57 -2.27 7.18
CA LEU A 21 1.24 -2.13 7.79
C LEU A 21 1.12 -0.81 8.56
N ILE A 22 2.18 -0.39 9.27
CA ILE A 22 2.23 0.92 9.94
C ILE A 22 2.13 2.06 8.92
N VAL A 23 2.90 2.00 7.83
CA VAL A 23 2.84 3.01 6.74
C VAL A 23 1.45 3.08 6.14
N TYR A 24 0.77 1.96 5.91
CA TYR A 24 -0.61 1.96 5.41
C TYR A 24 -1.58 2.63 6.37
N LEU A 25 -1.41 2.45 7.68
CA LEU A 25 -2.23 3.13 8.68
C LEU A 25 -1.99 4.63 8.70
N ILE A 26 -0.73 5.07 8.57
CA ILE A 26 -0.38 6.49 8.43
C ILE A 26 -1.09 7.08 7.21
N ILE A 27 -0.90 6.48 6.03
CA ILE A 27 -1.47 7.02 4.80
C ILE A 27 -3.00 7.03 4.85
N MET A 28 -3.63 5.96 5.38
CA MET A 28 -5.08 5.96 5.58
C MET A 28 -5.53 7.09 6.51
N GLY A 29 -4.83 7.31 7.62
CA GLY A 29 -5.11 8.41 8.53
C GLY A 29 -4.99 9.77 7.87
N ASP A 30 -3.94 10.00 7.10
CA ASP A 30 -3.66 11.27 6.42
C ASP A 30 -4.66 11.58 5.30
N VAL A 31 -5.07 10.55 4.54
CA VAL A 31 -6.02 10.70 3.42
C VAL A 31 -7.45 10.85 3.93
N MET A 32 -7.81 10.20 5.04
CA MET A 32 -9.17 10.29 5.59
C MET A 32 -9.38 11.52 6.48
N SER A 33 -8.38 11.90 7.27
CA SER A 33 -8.39 13.12 8.09
C SER A 33 -8.18 14.34 7.22
N SER A 34 -8.79 15.47 7.57
CA SER A 34 -8.42 16.74 6.95
C SER A 34 -6.98 17.12 7.34
N SER A 35 -6.25 17.74 6.42
CA SER A 35 -4.95 18.38 6.69
C SER A 35 -5.04 19.86 6.32
N VAL A 36 -4.05 20.66 6.72
CA VAL A 36 -4.00 22.11 6.47
C VAL A 36 -4.03 22.44 4.96
N ARG A 37 -3.68 21.48 4.10
CA ARG A 37 -3.63 21.64 2.63
C ARG A 37 -4.81 20.99 1.88
N HIS A 38 -5.58 20.08 2.51
CA HIS A 38 -6.68 19.35 1.85
C HIS A 38 -7.91 19.16 2.76
N ILE A 39 -9.09 19.16 2.16
CA ILE A 39 -10.33 18.76 2.84
C ILE A 39 -10.37 17.22 2.85
N GLY A 40 -10.30 16.62 4.03
CA GLY A 40 -10.32 15.16 4.18
C GLY A 40 -11.61 14.54 3.66
N VAL A 41 -11.56 13.29 3.21
CA VAL A 41 -12.74 12.56 2.68
C VAL A 41 -13.91 12.60 3.67
N PHE A 42 -13.60 12.45 4.97
CA PHE A 42 -14.62 12.48 6.02
C PHE A 42 -15.12 13.89 6.33
N ASP A 43 -14.27 14.91 6.22
CA ASP A 43 -14.68 16.30 6.41
C ASP A 43 -15.62 16.75 5.27
N GLN A 44 -15.35 16.30 4.05
CA GLN A 44 -16.21 16.55 2.89
C GLN A 44 -17.56 15.81 2.97
N TRP A 45 -17.63 14.67 3.67
CA TRP A 45 -18.82 13.82 3.74
C TRP A 45 -19.68 14.07 4.99
N LEU A 46 -19.05 14.33 6.14
CA LEU A 46 -19.70 14.47 7.45
C LEU A 46 -19.57 15.87 8.07
N GLY A 47 -18.77 16.76 7.46
CA GLY A 47 -18.46 18.08 8.00
C GLY A 47 -17.45 18.06 9.16
N HIS A 48 -17.11 19.24 9.66
CA HIS A 48 -16.22 19.40 10.82
C HIS A 48 -16.81 18.71 12.06
N GLY A 49 -16.06 17.78 12.65
CA GLY A 49 -16.52 17.01 13.80
C GLY A 49 -15.40 16.20 14.47
N PHE A 50 -15.77 15.21 15.29
CA PHE A 50 -14.83 14.37 16.05
C PHE A 50 -13.80 13.62 15.17
N TRP A 51 -14.10 13.46 13.88
CA TRP A 51 -13.25 12.83 12.84
C TRP A 51 -11.98 13.62 12.50
N ASP A 52 -11.86 14.86 12.98
CA ASP A 52 -10.65 15.68 12.83
C ASP A 52 -9.46 15.12 13.65
N HIS A 53 -9.75 14.26 14.64
CA HIS A 53 -8.73 13.58 15.41
C HIS A 53 -8.23 12.33 14.64
N ARG A 54 -7.10 12.47 13.93
CA ARG A 54 -6.41 11.39 13.19
C ARG A 54 -6.36 10.06 13.96
N LYS A 55 -6.00 10.10 15.24
CA LYS A 55 -5.90 8.90 16.10
C LYS A 55 -7.23 8.18 16.28
N LEU A 56 -8.33 8.93 16.46
CA LEU A 56 -9.66 8.37 16.61
C LEU A 56 -10.14 7.74 15.30
N LEU A 57 -9.90 8.41 14.17
CA LEU A 57 -10.31 7.93 12.86
C LEU A 57 -9.58 6.62 12.51
N VAL A 58 -8.26 6.58 12.66
CA VAL A 58 -7.47 5.37 12.39
C VAL A 58 -7.89 4.23 13.32
N LEU A 59 -8.20 4.52 14.59
CA LEU A 59 -8.72 3.53 15.54
C LEU A 59 -10.06 2.95 15.08
N VAL A 60 -11.00 3.79 14.65
CA VAL A 60 -12.31 3.36 14.12
C VAL A 60 -12.12 2.49 12.89
N VAL A 61 -11.27 2.90 11.94
CA VAL A 61 -10.97 2.11 10.74
C VAL A 61 -10.37 0.76 11.11
N MET A 62 -9.44 0.75 12.05
CA MET A 62 -8.82 -0.46 12.55
C MET A 62 -9.83 -1.42 13.16
N VAL A 63 -10.71 -0.95 14.03
CA VAL A 63 -11.66 -1.81 14.75
C VAL A 63 -12.83 -2.25 13.86
N VAL A 64 -13.36 -1.35 13.03
CA VAL A 64 -14.60 -1.59 12.26
C VAL A 64 -14.33 -2.29 10.94
N PHE A 65 -13.23 -1.97 10.26
CA PHE A 65 -12.95 -2.52 8.92
C PHE A 65 -11.78 -3.50 8.95
N LEU A 66 -10.60 -3.09 9.46
CA LEU A 66 -9.38 -3.90 9.32
C LEU A 66 -9.40 -5.14 10.21
N ALA A 67 -9.77 -5.00 11.48
CA ALA A 67 -9.81 -6.11 12.44
C ALA A 67 -10.72 -7.27 11.96
N PRO A 68 -11.98 -7.07 11.52
CA PRO A 68 -12.79 -8.18 11.03
C PRO A 68 -12.20 -8.81 9.76
N LEU A 69 -11.58 -8.04 8.87
CA LEU A 69 -10.89 -8.56 7.68
C LEU A 69 -9.64 -9.37 8.05
N CYS A 70 -8.86 -8.95 9.05
CA CYS A 70 -7.66 -9.63 9.54
C CYS A 70 -7.95 -10.93 10.32
N VAL A 71 -9.16 -11.09 10.84
CA VAL A 71 -9.61 -12.30 11.55
C VAL A 71 -9.94 -13.44 10.58
N LEU A 72 -10.04 -13.17 9.27
CA LEU A 72 -10.28 -14.22 8.29
C LEU A 72 -9.12 -15.24 8.26
N ASP A 73 -9.47 -16.51 8.46
CA ASP A 73 -8.53 -17.62 8.58
C ASP A 73 -8.01 -18.12 7.23
N ARG A 74 -8.73 -17.86 6.13
CA ARG A 74 -8.44 -18.40 4.80
C ARG A 74 -7.98 -17.34 3.82
N ILE A 75 -6.85 -17.59 3.16
CA ILE A 75 -6.37 -16.76 2.05
C ILE A 75 -7.34 -16.77 0.86
N ASP A 76 -8.16 -17.82 0.71
CA ASP A 76 -9.18 -17.90 -0.34
C ASP A 76 -10.23 -16.79 -0.21
N SER A 77 -10.65 -16.44 1.00
CA SER A 77 -11.56 -15.30 1.22
C SER A 77 -10.87 -13.97 0.93
N LEU A 78 -9.55 -13.91 1.16
CA LEU A 78 -8.69 -12.76 0.83
C LEU A 78 -8.33 -12.69 -0.66
N SER A 79 -8.53 -13.77 -1.43
CA SER A 79 -8.28 -13.77 -2.87
C SER A 79 -9.23 -12.81 -3.59
N MET A 80 -10.49 -12.74 -3.15
CA MET A 80 -11.48 -11.80 -3.67
C MET A 80 -11.12 -10.35 -3.32
N THR A 81 -10.64 -10.10 -2.10
CA THR A 81 -10.22 -8.75 -1.70
C THR A 81 -8.96 -8.32 -2.44
N SER A 82 -8.01 -9.23 -2.65
CA SER A 82 -6.81 -8.97 -3.44
C SER A 82 -7.11 -8.79 -4.93
N ALA A 83 -8.06 -9.53 -5.50
CA ALA A 83 -8.48 -9.35 -6.89
C ALA A 83 -9.16 -7.98 -7.07
N ALA A 84 -10.04 -7.60 -6.13
CA ALA A 84 -10.66 -6.28 -6.10
C ALA A 84 -9.62 -5.17 -5.96
N SER A 85 -8.60 -5.34 -5.12
CA SER A 85 -7.55 -4.32 -4.94
C SER A 85 -6.70 -4.12 -6.20
N VAL A 86 -6.40 -5.21 -6.94
CA VAL A 86 -5.73 -5.13 -8.25
C VAL A 86 -6.63 -4.46 -9.29
N ALA A 87 -7.92 -4.79 -9.32
CA ALA A 87 -8.88 -4.13 -10.22
C ALA A 87 -8.93 -2.61 -9.98
N LEU A 88 -8.93 -2.16 -8.73
CA LEU A 88 -8.87 -0.74 -8.38
C LEU A 88 -7.62 -0.05 -8.94
N VAL A 89 -6.45 -0.70 -8.86
CA VAL A 89 -5.21 -0.16 -9.45
C VAL A 89 -5.32 -0.07 -10.97
N VAL A 90 -5.86 -1.08 -11.63
CA VAL A 90 -6.05 -1.06 -13.10
C VAL A 90 -7.00 0.07 -13.49
N VAL A 91 -8.11 0.25 -12.79
CA VAL A 91 -9.05 1.36 -13.02
C VAL A 91 -8.35 2.71 -12.83
N PHE A 92 -7.55 2.86 -11.77
CA PHE A 92 -6.78 4.08 -11.52
C PHE A 92 -5.82 4.39 -12.69
N VAL A 93 -5.09 3.40 -13.19
CA VAL A 93 -4.18 3.56 -14.33
C VAL A 93 -4.95 3.98 -15.59
N VAL A 94 -6.08 3.33 -15.87
CA VAL A 94 -6.93 3.66 -17.03
C VAL A 94 -7.44 5.09 -16.94
N VAL A 95 -7.88 5.53 -15.76
CA VAL A 95 -8.34 6.91 -15.52
C VAL A 95 -7.19 7.90 -15.74
N CYS A 96 -6.01 7.65 -15.17
CA CYS A 96 -4.83 8.51 -15.36
C CYS A 96 -4.46 8.62 -16.84
N PHE A 97 -4.44 7.51 -17.56
CA PHE A 97 -4.14 7.48 -18.99
C PHE A 97 -5.17 8.23 -19.81
N ALA A 98 -6.47 8.07 -19.51
CA ALA A 98 -7.55 8.79 -20.17
C ALA A 98 -7.43 10.30 -19.97
N VAL A 99 -7.15 10.77 -18.75
CA VAL A 99 -6.95 12.20 -18.48
C VAL A 99 -5.71 12.74 -19.18
N ALA A 100 -4.59 12.01 -19.14
CA ALA A 100 -3.39 12.38 -19.86
C ALA A 100 -3.66 12.50 -21.38
N PHE A 101 -4.42 11.56 -21.95
CA PHE A 101 -4.78 11.59 -23.37
C PHE A 101 -5.68 12.79 -23.72
N ILE A 102 -6.66 13.12 -22.87
CA ILE A 102 -7.50 14.32 -23.06
C ILE A 102 -6.65 15.58 -23.04
N LYS A 103 -5.76 15.74 -22.05
CA LYS A 103 -4.85 16.89 -21.99
C LYS A 103 -3.91 16.96 -23.19
N LEU A 104 -3.48 15.81 -23.72
CA LEU A 104 -2.64 15.72 -24.90
C LEU A 104 -3.36 16.27 -26.13
N ILE A 105 -4.61 15.87 -26.35
CA ILE A 105 -5.45 16.39 -27.45
C ILE A 105 -5.73 17.88 -27.28
N GLU A 106 -5.96 18.35 -26.05
CA GLU A 106 -6.17 19.78 -25.76
C GLU A 106 -4.91 20.64 -25.94
N GLY A 107 -3.75 20.03 -26.23
CA GLY A 107 -2.48 20.75 -26.43
C GLY A 107 -1.94 21.40 -25.15
N LYS A 108 -2.41 20.99 -23.98
CA LYS A 108 -2.02 21.54 -22.67
C LYS A 108 -0.84 20.83 -22.03
N ILE A 109 -0.23 19.87 -22.72
CA ILE A 109 0.91 19.10 -22.20
C ILE A 109 2.20 19.83 -22.54
N GLU A 110 2.91 20.30 -21.52
CA GLU A 110 4.29 20.73 -21.66
C GLU A 110 5.18 19.55 -22.05
N ALA A 111 6.13 19.77 -22.96
CA ALA A 111 7.00 18.71 -23.45
C ALA A 111 7.74 18.02 -22.27
N PRO A 112 7.57 16.70 -22.08
CA PRO A 112 8.19 15.97 -20.98
C PRO A 112 9.72 16.01 -21.10
N ARG A 113 10.42 16.21 -19.97
CA ARG A 113 11.88 16.18 -19.93
C ARG A 113 12.34 14.72 -19.98
N MET A 114 12.85 14.29 -21.14
CA MET A 114 13.20 12.88 -21.39
C MET A 114 14.57 12.46 -20.83
N SER A 115 15.41 13.42 -20.41
CA SER A 115 16.74 13.15 -19.86
C SER A 115 16.87 13.64 -18.40
N PRO A 116 17.40 12.81 -17.49
CA PRO A 116 17.85 13.27 -16.18
C PRO A 116 18.95 14.32 -16.37
N ASP A 117 18.90 15.39 -15.58
CA ASP A 117 20.03 16.30 -15.46
C ASP A 117 21.03 15.67 -14.49
N PHE A 118 22.28 15.51 -14.92
CA PHE A 118 23.36 14.98 -14.10
C PHE A 118 24.35 16.09 -13.70
N GLY A 119 23.95 17.35 -13.88
CA GLY A 119 24.80 18.51 -13.67
C GLY A 119 25.19 18.73 -12.20
N SER A 120 24.41 18.22 -11.24
CA SER A 120 24.64 18.46 -9.81
C SER A 120 24.83 17.18 -8.97
N LYS A 121 25.60 17.28 -7.89
CA LYS A 121 25.78 16.18 -6.92
C LYS A 121 24.47 15.83 -6.19
N MET A 122 23.56 16.79 -6.04
CA MET A 122 22.28 16.59 -5.34
C MET A 122 21.34 15.68 -6.15
N GLU A 123 21.28 15.85 -7.48
CA GLU A 123 20.48 15.00 -8.37
C GLU A 123 20.96 13.54 -8.39
N ILE A 124 22.27 13.32 -8.23
CA ILE A 124 22.84 11.97 -8.10
C ILE A 124 22.42 11.32 -6.77
N LEU A 125 22.35 12.09 -5.68
CA LEU A 125 21.88 11.59 -4.39
C LEU A 125 20.38 11.26 -4.42
N ASP A 126 19.58 12.05 -5.14
CA ASP A 126 18.15 11.76 -5.33
C ASP A 126 17.95 10.44 -6.10
N LEU A 127 18.78 10.16 -7.11
CA LEU A 127 18.77 8.86 -7.79
C LEU A 127 19.10 7.69 -6.86
N LEU A 128 19.95 7.89 -5.85
CA LEU A 128 20.24 6.84 -4.86
C LEU A 128 19.04 6.55 -3.95
N VAL A 129 18.16 7.54 -3.71
CA VAL A 129 16.91 7.34 -2.95
C VAL A 129 15.89 6.53 -3.77
N VAL A 130 15.94 6.61 -5.10
CA VAL A 130 15.04 5.83 -5.98
C VAL A 130 15.34 4.33 -5.92
N ILE A 131 16.61 3.93 -5.77
CA ILE A 131 17.02 2.52 -5.72
C ILE A 131 16.28 1.71 -4.63
N PRO A 132 16.27 2.11 -3.35
CA PRO A 132 15.54 1.38 -2.32
C PRO A 132 14.02 1.44 -2.53
N ILE A 133 13.47 2.53 -3.06
CA ILE A 133 12.03 2.64 -3.37
C ILE A 133 11.65 1.61 -4.44
N MET A 134 12.40 1.57 -5.55
CA MET A 134 12.18 0.61 -6.63
C MET A 134 12.40 -0.81 -6.16
N THR A 135 13.43 -1.06 -5.35
CA THR A 135 13.68 -2.38 -4.77
C THR A 135 12.47 -2.81 -3.93
N ASN A 136 12.00 -1.95 -3.02
CA ASN A 136 10.83 -2.18 -2.17
C ASN A 136 9.55 -2.47 -2.98
N ALA A 137 9.32 -1.73 -4.06
CA ALA A 137 8.16 -1.92 -4.94
C ALA A 137 8.09 -3.32 -5.57
N TYR A 138 9.23 -3.96 -5.83
CA TYR A 138 9.29 -5.32 -6.39
C TYR A 138 9.44 -6.41 -5.31
N ILE A 139 9.49 -6.07 -4.02
CA ILE A 139 9.56 -7.07 -2.95
C ILE A 139 8.23 -7.82 -2.91
N CYS A 140 8.28 -9.08 -3.31
CA CYS A 140 7.18 -10.01 -3.13
C CYS A 140 7.61 -11.35 -2.54
N HIS A 141 8.91 -11.53 -2.30
CA HIS A 141 9.49 -12.81 -1.92
C HIS A 141 8.97 -13.34 -0.58
N PHE A 142 8.63 -12.47 0.36
CA PHE A 142 8.07 -12.87 1.66
C PHE A 142 6.69 -13.55 1.55
N ASN A 143 5.93 -13.26 0.49
CA ASN A 143 4.63 -13.88 0.24
C ASN A 143 4.71 -15.17 -0.59
N VAL A 144 5.89 -15.54 -1.10
CA VAL A 144 6.04 -16.72 -1.97
C VAL A 144 5.68 -18.01 -1.22
N GLN A 145 6.11 -18.15 0.03
CA GLN A 145 5.83 -19.35 0.82
C GLN A 145 4.33 -19.52 1.14
N PRO A 146 3.61 -18.49 1.65
CA PRO A 146 2.15 -18.54 1.78
C PRO A 146 1.44 -18.91 0.48
N ILE A 147 1.81 -18.27 -0.64
CA ILE A 147 1.19 -18.51 -1.95
C ILE A 147 1.50 -19.93 -2.46
N TYR A 148 2.71 -20.45 -2.20
CA TYR A 148 3.10 -21.80 -2.61
C TYR A 148 2.27 -22.87 -1.93
N ASN A 149 1.99 -22.69 -0.65
CA ASN A 149 1.24 -23.66 0.15
C ASN A 149 -0.20 -23.82 -0.35
N GLU A 150 -0.79 -22.76 -0.89
CA GLU A 150 -2.19 -22.73 -1.34
C GLU A 150 -2.36 -22.92 -2.85
N LEU A 151 -1.25 -23.13 -3.57
CA LEU A 151 -1.29 -23.38 -5.01
C LEU A 151 -1.80 -24.80 -5.31
N GLU A 152 -2.89 -24.89 -6.08
CA GLU A 152 -3.46 -26.17 -6.49
C GLU A 152 -2.47 -27.01 -7.33
N GLY A 153 -2.16 -28.20 -6.83
CA GLY A 153 -1.14 -29.07 -7.41
C GLY A 153 0.25 -28.43 -7.39
N ARG A 154 0.72 -28.06 -6.19
CA ARG A 154 2.00 -27.40 -5.89
C ARG A 154 3.17 -28.00 -6.67
N SER A 155 3.82 -27.17 -7.48
CA SER A 155 5.10 -27.51 -8.12
C SER A 155 5.99 -26.27 -8.24
N PRO A 156 7.32 -26.41 -8.14
CA PRO A 156 8.23 -25.28 -8.33
C PRO A 156 8.09 -24.61 -9.70
N GLN A 157 7.77 -25.40 -10.73
CA GLN A 157 7.55 -24.91 -12.10
C GLN A 157 6.33 -23.99 -12.19
N LYS A 158 5.20 -24.38 -11.57
CA LYS A 158 4.01 -23.53 -11.53
C LYS A 158 4.25 -22.26 -10.74
N MET A 159 4.93 -22.34 -9.59
CA MET A 159 5.29 -21.14 -8.82
C MET A 159 6.18 -20.18 -9.62
N ASN A 160 7.17 -20.68 -10.35
CA ASN A 160 8.00 -19.84 -11.23
C ASN A 160 7.18 -19.19 -12.35
N GLN A 161 6.17 -19.87 -12.91
CA GLN A 161 5.26 -19.29 -13.88
C GLN A 161 4.42 -18.17 -13.27
N VAL A 162 3.83 -18.38 -12.09
CA VAL A 162 3.09 -17.36 -11.35
C VAL A 162 3.98 -16.14 -11.06
N GLY A 163 5.23 -16.38 -10.61
CA GLY A 163 6.22 -15.33 -10.40
C GLY A 163 6.50 -14.50 -11.64
N ARG A 164 6.75 -15.14 -12.79
CA ARG A 164 7.00 -14.43 -14.06
C ARG A 164 5.81 -13.58 -14.51
N ILE A 165 4.60 -14.13 -14.46
CA ILE A 165 3.37 -13.41 -14.84
C ILE A 165 3.16 -12.20 -13.93
N LYS A 166 3.31 -12.39 -12.60
CA LYS A 166 3.20 -11.32 -11.62
C LYS A 166 4.22 -10.21 -11.89
N THR A 167 5.49 -10.55 -12.10
CA THR A 167 6.53 -9.57 -12.38
C THR A 167 6.26 -8.79 -13.65
N ALA A 168 5.87 -9.48 -14.75
CA ALA A 168 5.51 -8.82 -15.99
C ALA A 168 4.33 -7.86 -15.81
N LEU A 169 3.29 -8.28 -15.08
CA LEU A 169 2.14 -7.42 -14.77
C LEU A 169 2.55 -6.20 -13.94
N CYS A 170 3.39 -6.38 -12.92
CA CYS A 170 3.89 -5.26 -12.10
C CYS A 170 4.67 -4.25 -12.94
N VAL A 171 5.56 -4.71 -13.82
CA VAL A 171 6.32 -3.84 -14.72
C VAL A 171 5.39 -3.02 -15.61
N VAL A 172 4.37 -3.65 -16.21
CA VAL A 172 3.40 -2.96 -17.08
C VAL A 172 2.60 -1.92 -16.30
N VAL A 173 2.08 -2.27 -15.12
CA VAL A 173 1.29 -1.37 -14.27
C VAL A 173 2.15 -0.20 -13.78
N TYR A 174 3.38 -0.45 -13.32
CA TYR A 174 4.26 0.61 -12.83
C TYR A 174 4.74 1.53 -13.95
N ALA A 175 5.12 0.98 -15.11
CA ALA A 175 5.50 1.78 -16.26
C ALA A 175 4.35 2.63 -16.77
N SER A 176 3.15 2.05 -16.94
CA SER A 176 1.96 2.80 -17.37
C SER A 176 1.56 3.89 -16.38
N THR A 177 1.63 3.62 -15.07
CA THR A 177 1.39 4.62 -14.02
C THR A 177 2.40 5.76 -14.09
N ALA A 178 3.70 5.43 -14.16
CA ALA A 178 4.77 6.42 -14.22
C ALA A 178 4.67 7.31 -15.46
N ILE A 179 4.45 6.72 -16.64
CA ILE A 179 4.28 7.45 -17.90
C ILE A 179 3.04 8.36 -17.83
N SER A 180 1.89 7.82 -17.43
CA SER A 180 0.63 8.59 -17.37
C SER A 180 0.74 9.76 -16.40
N ARG A 181 1.35 9.53 -15.23
CA ARG A 181 1.55 10.56 -14.21
C ARG A 181 2.51 11.64 -14.69
N TYR A 182 3.64 11.25 -15.27
CA TYR A 182 4.61 12.20 -15.78
C TYR A 182 4.04 13.04 -16.93
N LEU A 183 3.20 12.45 -17.79
CA LEU A 183 2.46 13.20 -18.82
C LEU A 183 1.42 14.16 -18.23
N LEU A 184 0.82 13.82 -17.09
CA LEU A 184 -0.24 14.62 -16.47
C LEU A 184 0.28 15.83 -15.69
N PHE A 185 1.45 15.69 -15.05
CA PHE A 185 2.02 16.69 -14.13
C PHE A 185 3.39 17.23 -14.55
N GLY A 186 4.11 16.58 -15.48
CA GLY A 186 5.39 17.04 -15.99
C GLY A 186 6.41 17.30 -14.88
N LYS A 187 6.94 18.53 -14.82
CA LYS A 187 7.92 18.97 -13.81
C LYS A 187 7.32 19.11 -12.41
N ASP A 188 6.01 19.28 -12.30
CA ASP A 188 5.29 19.41 -11.04
C ASP A 188 4.93 18.03 -10.44
N THR A 189 5.52 16.94 -10.95
CA THR A 189 5.32 15.59 -10.43
C THR A 189 5.94 15.49 -9.03
N GLU A 190 5.12 15.20 -8.03
CA GLU A 190 5.52 15.09 -6.62
C GLU A 190 5.97 13.66 -6.30
N GLY A 191 6.62 13.47 -5.14
CA GLY A 191 6.99 12.14 -4.65
C GLY A 191 5.76 11.27 -4.38
N ASP A 192 4.69 11.87 -3.86
CA ASP A 192 3.40 11.22 -3.61
C ASP A 192 2.40 11.53 -4.72
N VAL A 193 1.78 10.46 -5.24
CA VAL A 193 0.75 10.55 -6.27
C VAL A 193 -0.48 11.32 -5.79
N LEU A 194 -0.88 11.16 -4.52
CA LEU A 194 -2.10 11.79 -4.01
C LEU A 194 -1.99 13.30 -3.94
N THR A 195 -0.80 13.80 -3.56
CA THR A 195 -0.50 15.24 -3.53
C THR A 195 -0.59 15.88 -4.92
N ASN A 196 -0.24 15.14 -5.98
CA ASN A 196 -0.43 15.63 -7.35
C ASN A 196 -1.92 15.76 -7.72
N PHE A 197 -2.74 14.80 -7.30
CA PHE A 197 -4.19 14.82 -7.54
C PHE A 197 -4.93 15.79 -6.61
N ASP A 198 -4.31 16.40 -5.60
CA ASP A 198 -4.97 17.44 -4.80
C ASP A 198 -5.13 18.76 -5.60
N ARG A 199 -4.28 18.98 -6.60
CA ARG A 199 -4.32 20.18 -7.44
C ARG A 199 -5.47 20.12 -8.45
N ASN A 200 -5.95 21.30 -8.84
CA ASN A 200 -6.92 21.40 -9.93
C ASN A 200 -6.25 20.97 -11.24
N LEU A 201 -6.71 19.84 -11.78
CA LEU A 201 -6.20 19.23 -13.00
C LEU A 201 -6.55 20.03 -14.27
N GLY A 202 -7.31 21.12 -14.17
CA GLY A 202 -7.70 21.98 -15.30
C GLY A 202 -8.76 21.35 -16.21
N ILE A 203 -9.47 20.34 -15.71
CA ILE A 203 -10.57 19.62 -16.37
C ILE A 203 -11.87 19.82 -15.59
N ARG A 204 -13.02 19.83 -16.28
CA ARG A 204 -14.35 20.06 -15.66
C ARG A 204 -14.69 19.10 -14.52
N PHE A 205 -14.15 17.89 -14.54
CA PHE A 205 -14.39 16.84 -13.55
C PHE A 205 -13.25 16.67 -12.54
N SER A 206 -12.34 17.64 -12.41
CA SER A 206 -11.14 17.50 -11.55
C SER A 206 -11.51 17.14 -10.12
N THR A 207 -12.44 17.86 -9.49
CA THR A 207 -12.82 17.62 -8.09
C THR A 207 -13.43 16.24 -7.89
N ALA A 208 -14.28 15.79 -8.83
CA ALA A 208 -14.88 14.45 -8.76
C ALA A 208 -13.84 13.35 -8.96
N LEU A 209 -12.89 13.54 -9.87
CA LEU A 209 -11.80 12.61 -10.12
C LEU A 209 -10.88 12.49 -8.91
N ASN A 210 -10.50 13.63 -8.32
CA ASN A 210 -9.69 13.66 -7.10
C ASN A 210 -10.37 12.86 -6.00
N TYR A 211 -11.67 13.10 -5.76
CA TYR A 211 -12.45 12.34 -4.79
C TYR A 211 -12.46 10.83 -5.08
N ILE A 212 -12.68 10.42 -6.33
CA ILE A 212 -12.68 9.00 -6.74
C ILE A 212 -11.30 8.36 -6.51
N VAL A 213 -10.21 9.06 -6.83
CA VAL A 213 -8.84 8.60 -6.62
C VAL A 213 -8.58 8.37 -5.13
N TRP A 214 -8.99 9.32 -4.28
CA TRP A 214 -8.80 9.23 -2.83
C TRP A 214 -9.58 8.07 -2.21
N VAL A 215 -10.88 7.96 -2.53
CA VAL A 215 -11.72 6.86 -2.04
C VAL A 215 -11.22 5.51 -2.56
N GLY A 216 -10.87 5.44 -3.85
CA GLY A 216 -10.32 4.23 -4.46
C GLY A 216 -9.01 3.79 -3.83
N TYR A 217 -8.15 4.75 -3.49
CA TYR A 217 -6.88 4.50 -2.82
C TYR A 217 -7.07 3.99 -1.37
N ILE A 218 -7.94 4.62 -0.59
CA ILE A 218 -8.30 4.11 0.76
C ILE A 218 -8.87 2.70 0.68
N LEU A 219 -9.82 2.48 -0.25
CA LEU A 219 -10.41 1.17 -0.44
C LEU A 219 -9.36 0.13 -0.82
N HIS A 220 -8.41 0.49 -1.70
CA HIS A 220 -7.29 -0.37 -2.05
C HIS A 220 -6.44 -0.73 -0.81
N LEU A 221 -6.06 0.24 0.01
CA LEU A 221 -5.28 -0.01 1.23
C LEU A 221 -6.03 -0.92 2.21
N VAL A 222 -7.32 -0.69 2.43
CA VAL A 222 -8.18 -1.53 3.29
C VAL A 222 -8.24 -2.98 2.79
N LEU A 223 -8.22 -3.20 1.47
CA LEU A 223 -8.26 -4.54 0.88
C LEU A 223 -6.91 -5.26 0.86
N VAL A 224 -5.79 -4.52 0.80
CA VAL A 224 -4.42 -5.09 0.80
C VAL A 224 -3.91 -5.34 2.22
N PHE A 225 -4.31 -4.50 3.19
CA PHE A 225 -3.88 -4.60 4.59
C PHE A 225 -4.01 -6.03 5.17
N PRO A 226 -5.15 -6.75 5.01
CA PRO A 226 -5.33 -8.07 5.61
C PRO A 226 -4.42 -9.14 4.97
N VAL A 227 -4.03 -8.97 3.70
CA VAL A 227 -3.13 -9.90 3.00
C VAL A 227 -1.72 -9.84 3.59
N ILE A 228 -1.21 -8.63 3.85
CA ILE A 228 0.11 -8.43 4.47
C ILE A 228 0.07 -8.87 5.93
N HIS A 229 -1.01 -8.56 6.64
CA HIS A 229 -1.22 -8.99 8.02
C HIS A 229 -1.27 -10.52 8.15
N PHE A 230 -1.91 -11.21 7.20
CA PHE A 230 -1.93 -12.67 7.14
C PHE A 230 -0.51 -13.25 6.99
N SER A 231 0.29 -12.66 6.09
CA SER A 231 1.69 -13.06 5.90
C SER A 231 2.53 -12.85 7.16
N LEU A 232 2.41 -11.69 7.80
CA LEU A 232 3.04 -11.38 9.09
C LEU A 232 2.65 -12.43 10.15
N ARG A 233 1.36 -12.74 10.28
CA ARG A 233 0.86 -13.74 11.23
C ARG A 233 1.49 -15.11 11.00
N GLN A 234 1.60 -15.55 9.75
CA GLN A 234 2.23 -16.84 9.41
C GLN A 234 3.73 -16.84 9.72
N THR A 235 4.45 -15.75 9.43
CA THR A 235 5.88 -15.66 9.76
C THR A 235 6.13 -15.64 11.26
N VAL A 236 5.32 -14.90 12.03
CA VAL A 236 5.38 -14.89 13.50
C VAL A 236 5.11 -16.28 14.05
N ASP A 237 4.11 -16.99 13.53
CA ASP A 237 3.81 -18.34 13.99
C ASP A 237 4.94 -19.33 13.73
N ASN A 238 5.52 -19.30 12.52
CA ASN A 238 6.64 -20.15 12.14
C ASN A 238 7.89 -19.91 13.01
N LEU A 239 8.13 -18.67 13.41
CA LEU A 239 9.29 -18.27 14.21
C LEU A 239 9.10 -18.57 15.70
N VAL A 240 7.92 -18.27 16.26
CA VAL A 240 7.64 -18.36 17.70
C VAL A 240 7.20 -19.77 18.12
N PHE A 241 6.47 -20.48 17.25
CA PHE A 241 5.86 -21.77 17.57
C PHE A 241 6.38 -22.91 16.68
N GLU A 242 7.69 -22.90 16.41
CA GLU A 242 8.40 -23.92 15.62
C GLU A 242 8.06 -25.34 16.15
N GLY A 243 7.33 -26.14 15.35
CA GLY A 243 6.98 -27.53 15.67
C GLY A 243 5.61 -27.76 16.34
N SER A 244 4.78 -26.73 16.49
CA SER A 244 3.38 -26.88 16.93
C SER A 244 2.42 -27.15 15.77
N ALA A 245 1.20 -27.63 16.08
CA ALA A 245 0.17 -27.91 15.07
C ALA A 245 -0.10 -26.67 14.18
N PRO A 246 -0.39 -26.87 12.87
CA PRO A 246 -0.57 -25.78 11.92
C PRO A 246 -1.66 -24.80 12.37
N LEU A 247 -1.45 -23.50 12.13
CA LEU A 247 -2.37 -22.39 12.46
C LEU A 247 -3.84 -22.68 12.14
N THR A 248 -4.08 -23.43 11.07
CA THR A 248 -5.41 -23.78 10.56
C THR A 248 -6.24 -24.63 11.53
N GLU A 249 -5.61 -25.33 12.48
CA GLU A 249 -6.31 -26.21 13.44
C GLU A 249 -6.77 -25.50 14.72
N SER A 250 -6.20 -24.33 15.07
CA SER A 250 -6.51 -23.66 16.35
C SER A 250 -6.93 -22.21 16.15
N LYS A 251 -8.25 -21.99 16.03
CA LYS A 251 -8.87 -20.64 16.01
C LYS A 251 -8.47 -19.77 17.21
N LYS A 252 -8.21 -20.39 18.37
CA LYS A 252 -7.75 -19.68 19.57
C LYS A 252 -6.33 -19.12 19.41
N LYS A 253 -5.44 -19.88 18.75
CA LYS A 253 -4.06 -19.43 18.47
C LYS A 253 -4.07 -18.30 17.45
N VAL A 254 -4.87 -18.43 16.40
CA VAL A 254 -5.03 -17.39 15.37
C VAL A 254 -5.58 -16.09 15.97
N PHE A 255 -6.65 -16.19 16.77
CA PHE A 255 -7.23 -15.03 17.45
C PHE A 255 -6.25 -14.39 18.43
N GLY A 256 -5.49 -15.20 19.18
CA GLY A 256 -4.46 -14.72 20.10
C GLY A 256 -3.37 -13.93 19.39
N ILE A 257 -2.79 -14.46 18.31
CA ILE A 257 -1.75 -13.75 17.54
C ILE A 257 -2.32 -12.47 16.92
N ASN A 258 -3.50 -12.54 16.31
CA ASN A 258 -4.18 -11.37 15.75
C ASN A 258 -4.43 -10.28 16.79
N SER A 259 -4.97 -10.64 17.95
CA SER A 259 -5.24 -9.70 19.04
C SER A 259 -3.96 -9.02 19.52
N ASN A 260 -2.85 -9.76 19.64
CA ASN A 260 -1.56 -9.19 20.05
C ASN A 260 -1.01 -8.22 19.00
N ILE A 261 -1.05 -8.59 17.71
CA ILE A 261 -0.57 -7.72 16.63
C ILE A 261 -1.42 -6.44 16.54
N VAL A 262 -2.75 -6.56 16.59
CA VAL A 262 -3.66 -5.39 16.57
C VAL A 262 -3.45 -4.50 17.80
N SER A 263 -3.25 -5.09 18.98
CA SER A 263 -2.97 -4.33 20.21
C SER A 263 -1.64 -3.57 20.10
N ALA A 264 -0.61 -4.16 19.49
CA ALA A 264 0.65 -3.47 19.23
C ALA A 264 0.47 -2.27 18.30
N TYR A 265 -0.37 -2.38 17.26
CA TYR A 265 -0.69 -1.26 16.39
C TYR A 265 -1.45 -0.14 17.11
N ILE A 266 -2.45 -0.48 17.91
CA ILE A 266 -3.21 0.50 18.71
C ILE A 266 -2.29 1.21 19.71
N TYR A 267 -1.41 0.45 20.37
CA TYR A 267 -0.42 1.01 21.29
C TYR A 267 0.51 1.99 20.57
N TRP A 268 1.01 1.62 19.38
CA TRP A 268 1.87 2.48 18.58
C TRP A 268 1.15 3.77 18.14
N ILE A 269 -0.09 3.69 17.65
CA ILE A 269 -0.91 4.86 17.28
C ILE A 269 -1.10 5.82 18.47
N TYR A 270 -1.29 5.27 19.67
CA TYR A 270 -1.54 6.07 20.87
C TYR A 270 -0.27 6.77 21.36
N TYR A 271 0.85 6.03 21.42
CA TYR A 271 2.09 6.45 22.07
C TYR A 271 3.08 7.18 21.16
N ASP A 272 3.02 7.05 19.83
CA ASP A 272 3.94 7.79 18.96
C ASP A 272 3.55 9.28 18.90
N PRO A 273 4.35 10.20 19.48
CA PRO A 273 4.07 11.63 19.44
C PRO A 273 4.29 12.20 18.03
N LYS A 274 5.18 11.59 17.24
CA LYS A 274 5.50 12.05 15.88
C LYS A 274 4.41 11.71 14.87
N TYR A 275 3.45 10.86 15.23
CA TYR A 275 2.27 10.60 14.39
C TYR A 275 1.47 11.88 14.07
N MET A 276 1.60 12.93 14.89
CA MET A 276 0.98 14.24 14.65
C MET A 276 1.81 15.14 13.70
N ASP A 277 3.12 14.94 13.61
CA ASP A 277 4.06 15.90 12.98
C ASP A 277 4.73 15.38 11.70
N SER A 278 4.75 14.07 11.47
CA SER A 278 5.66 13.43 10.48
C SER A 278 5.42 13.81 9.02
N PHE A 279 4.26 14.38 8.66
CA PHE A 279 3.96 14.84 7.30
C PHE A 279 3.59 16.33 7.19
N GLN A 280 3.78 17.13 8.25
CA GLN A 280 3.75 18.60 8.08
C GLN A 280 5.00 19.15 7.37
N ILE A 281 6.04 18.32 7.15
CA ILE A 281 7.37 18.75 6.67
C ILE A 281 7.60 18.45 5.18
N TYR A 282 6.59 17.98 4.44
CA TYR A 282 6.60 17.97 2.96
C TYR A 282 5.44 18.82 2.44
#